data_AF-A0A9Q0VT16-F1
#
_entry.id   AF-A0A9Q0VT16-F1
#
_cell.length_a   1.000
_cell.length_b   1.000
_cell.length_c   1.000
_cell.angle_alpha   90.00
_cell.angle_beta   90.00
_cell.angle_gamma   90.00
#
_symmetry.space_group_name_H-M   'P 1'
#
loop_
_entity.id
_entity.type
_entity.pdbx_description
1 polymer ?
#
loop_
_entity_poly.entity_id
_entity_poly.type
_entity_poly.pdbx_seq_one_letter_code
_entity_poly.pdbx_strand_id
1 'polypeptide(L)'
;MEYMRTHSYKLAEQFFMQAKAFCPSDPLLYNELGVVAYNMKEYNKSVLWFEKTLKHIPSLSQLWEPTVVNLAHAYRKLKIYHEAISYYEKALTLSPRSLSTYAGLAYTYHLQDNFTAAITYYHKALWLKPDDQFCTEMLSLALVDEGRRGIDPKI
;
A
#
# COMPACT_ATOMS: atom_id res chain seq x y z
N MET A 1 21.39 3.97 13.22
CA MET A 1 20.44 2.84 13.06
C MET A 1 20.06 2.59 11.60
N GLU A 2 19.89 3.61 10.75
CA GLU A 2 19.50 3.44 9.33
C GLU A 2 20.53 2.69 8.46
N TYR A 3 21.83 2.85 8.73
CA TYR A 3 22.90 2.12 8.01
C TYR A 3 22.84 0.60 8.22
N MET A 4 22.54 0.14 9.43
CA MET A 4 22.38 -1.30 9.71
C MET A 4 21.16 -1.88 9.00
N ARG A 5 20.06 -1.11 8.94
CA ARG A 5 18.83 -1.53 8.27
C ARG A 5 19.02 -1.63 6.75
N THR A 6 19.63 -0.62 6.15
CA THR A 6 19.95 -0.61 4.71
C THR A 6 20.95 -1.70 4.34
N HIS A 7 21.94 -1.95 5.19
CA HIS A 7 22.87 -3.08 5.03
C HIS A 7 22.14 -4.43 5.11
N SER A 8 21.20 -4.60 6.05
CA SER A 8 20.41 -5.83 6.15
C SER A 8 19.52 -6.08 4.94
N TYR A 9 18.94 -5.04 4.33
CA TYR A 9 18.10 -5.21 3.13
C TYR A 9 18.91 -5.57 1.89
N LYS A 10 20.07 -4.97 1.68
CA LYS A 10 20.96 -5.33 0.57
C LYS A 10 21.42 -6.78 0.67
N LEU A 11 21.74 -7.25 1.88
CA LEU A 11 22.11 -8.64 2.11
C LEU A 11 20.91 -9.58 1.86
N ALA A 12 19.72 -9.21 2.32
CA ALA A 12 18.49 -9.96 2.05
C ALA A 12 18.20 -10.06 0.54
N GLU A 13 18.33 -8.96 -0.21
CA GLU A 13 18.17 -8.95 -1.67
C GLU A 13 19.13 -9.97 -2.33
N GLN A 14 20.40 -10.01 -1.91
CA GLN A 14 21.37 -10.96 -2.44
C GLN A 14 20.97 -12.42 -2.16
N PHE A 15 20.54 -12.73 -0.93
CA PHE A 15 20.08 -14.07 -0.58
C PHE A 15 18.85 -14.48 -1.40
N PHE A 16 17.87 -13.60 -1.56
CA PHE A 16 16.68 -13.90 -2.36
C PHE A 16 17.00 -14.03 -3.86
N MET A 17 17.93 -13.24 -4.39
CA MET A 17 18.40 -13.39 -5.76
C MET A 17 19.12 -14.72 -5.99
N GLN A 18 19.90 -15.21 -5.02
CA GLN A 18 20.51 -16.54 -5.06
C GLN A 18 19.45 -17.65 -4.99
N ALA A 19 18.51 -17.56 -4.05
CA ALA A 19 17.41 -18.52 -3.93
C ALA A 19 16.60 -18.60 -5.24
N LYS A 20 16.45 -17.48 -5.95
CA LYS A 20 15.74 -17.41 -7.22
C LYS A 20 16.41 -18.23 -8.31
N ALA A 21 17.73 -18.37 -8.28
CA ALA A 21 18.45 -19.22 -9.22
C ALA A 21 18.05 -20.69 -9.10
N PHE A 22 17.63 -21.13 -7.91
CA PHE A 22 17.16 -22.50 -7.65
C PHE A 22 15.63 -22.62 -7.83
N CYS A 23 14.87 -21.60 -7.47
CA CYS A 23 13.41 -21.57 -7.53
C CYS A 23 12.90 -20.37 -8.36
N PRO A 24 13.03 -20.37 -9.70
CA PRO A 24 12.79 -19.20 -10.54
C PRO A 24 11.31 -18.86 -10.76
N SER A 25 10.39 -19.56 -10.13
CA SER A 25 8.95 -19.33 -10.29
C SER A 25 8.19 -19.33 -8.97
N ASP A 26 8.90 -19.29 -7.84
CA ASP A 26 8.28 -19.23 -6.51
C ASP A 26 7.69 -17.83 -6.26
N PRO A 27 6.36 -17.68 -6.16
CA PRO A 27 5.72 -16.39 -5.92
C PRO A 27 6.08 -15.78 -4.56
N LEU A 28 6.37 -16.60 -3.54
CA LEU A 28 6.76 -16.13 -2.21
C LEU A 28 8.11 -15.43 -2.28
N LEU A 29 9.04 -15.97 -3.05
CA LEU A 29 10.34 -15.35 -3.25
C LEU A 29 10.24 -13.99 -3.95
N TYR A 30 9.37 -13.88 -4.96
CA TYR A 30 9.07 -12.60 -5.58
C TYR A 30 8.43 -11.61 -4.59
N ASN A 31 7.58 -12.09 -3.70
CA ASN A 31 6.96 -11.23 -2.69
C ASN A 31 8.03 -10.63 -1.76
N GLU A 32 8.96 -11.46 -1.27
CA GLU A 32 10.05 -11.00 -0.41
C GLU A 32 10.98 -9.99 -1.11
N LEU A 33 11.32 -10.23 -2.38
CA LEU A 33 12.07 -9.26 -3.19
C LEU A 33 11.32 -7.93 -3.33
N GLY A 34 9.99 -7.97 -3.48
CA GLY A 34 9.15 -6.77 -3.53
C GLY A 34 9.14 -6.00 -2.22
N VAL A 35 9.09 -6.70 -1.08
CA VAL A 35 9.16 -6.11 0.27
C VAL A 35 10.53 -5.48 0.52
N VAL A 36 11.61 -6.17 0.19
CA VAL A 36 12.99 -5.65 0.33
C VAL A 36 13.17 -4.39 -0.51
N ALA A 37 12.75 -4.41 -1.78
CA ALA A 37 12.81 -3.26 -2.67
C ALA A 37 11.99 -2.07 -2.13
N TYR A 38 10.80 -2.32 -1.59
CA TYR A 38 9.97 -1.27 -0.97
C TYR A 38 10.69 -0.59 0.20
N ASN A 39 11.31 -1.39 1.08
CA ASN A 39 12.05 -0.88 2.25
C ASN A 39 13.32 -0.12 1.85
N MET A 40 13.93 -0.47 0.73
CA MET A 40 15.04 0.29 0.12
C MET A 40 14.57 1.55 -0.63
N LYS A 41 13.27 1.84 -0.64
CA LYS A 41 12.64 2.95 -1.39
C LYS A 41 12.75 2.82 -2.91
N GLU A 42 13.06 1.62 -3.40
CA GLU A 42 13.14 1.30 -4.82
C GLU A 42 11.76 0.89 -5.36
N TYR A 43 10.81 1.82 -5.32
CA TYR A 43 9.39 1.51 -5.52
C TYR A 43 9.06 0.91 -6.89
N ASN A 44 9.77 1.30 -7.96
CA ASN A 44 9.61 0.69 -9.27
C ASN A 44 9.99 -0.81 -9.27
N LYS A 45 11.09 -1.18 -8.60
CA LYS A 45 11.45 -2.60 -8.45
C LYS A 45 10.44 -3.34 -7.57
N SER A 46 9.94 -2.67 -6.53
CA SER A 46 8.91 -3.24 -5.66
C SER A 46 7.64 -3.60 -6.43
N VAL A 47 7.12 -2.68 -7.26
CA VAL A 47 5.98 -2.93 -8.15
C VAL A 47 6.26 -4.14 -9.05
N LEU A 48 7.40 -4.14 -9.74
CA LEU A 48 7.79 -5.22 -10.65
C LEU A 48 7.76 -6.60 -9.96
N TRP A 49 8.27 -6.69 -8.74
CA TRP A 49 8.33 -7.95 -8.00
C TRP A 49 6.96 -8.40 -7.52
N PHE A 50 6.14 -7.50 -6.98
CA PHE A 50 4.78 -7.84 -6.56
C PHE A 50 3.90 -8.25 -7.74
N GLU A 51 4.01 -7.59 -8.90
CA GLU A 51 3.30 -8.02 -10.11
C GLU A 51 3.75 -9.40 -10.59
N LYS A 52 5.06 -9.68 -10.50
CA LYS A 52 5.58 -11.03 -10.76
C LYS A 52 5.03 -12.05 -9.77
N THR A 53 4.91 -11.73 -8.49
CA THR A 53 4.22 -12.61 -7.53
C THR A 53 2.82 -12.91 -8.04
N LEU A 54 1.99 -11.89 -8.27
CA LEU A 54 0.59 -12.07 -8.68
C LEU A 54 0.42 -12.80 -10.03
N LYS A 55 1.44 -12.78 -10.90
CA LYS A 55 1.46 -13.54 -12.15
C LYS A 55 1.72 -15.05 -11.96
N HIS A 56 2.46 -15.43 -10.91
CA HIS A 56 2.88 -16.83 -10.70
C HIS A 56 2.06 -17.56 -9.63
N ILE A 57 1.16 -16.86 -8.92
CA ILE A 57 0.25 -17.53 -7.97
C ILE A 57 -0.79 -18.37 -8.74
N PRO A 58 -1.15 -19.57 -8.23
CA PRO A 58 -2.16 -20.41 -8.88
C PRO A 58 -3.56 -19.77 -8.91
N SER A 59 -3.90 -19.02 -7.85
CA SER A 59 -5.18 -18.35 -7.69
C SER A 59 -5.04 -17.20 -6.70
N LEU A 60 -5.73 -16.09 -6.97
CA LEU A 60 -5.81 -14.99 -6.03
C LEU A 60 -6.77 -15.36 -4.89
N SER A 61 -6.27 -15.35 -3.65
CA SER A 61 -7.03 -15.66 -2.44
C SER A 61 -6.65 -14.69 -1.32
N GLN A 62 -7.35 -14.78 -0.19
CA GLN A 62 -7.09 -13.95 0.98
C GLN A 62 -5.63 -14.00 1.46
N LEU A 63 -4.92 -15.12 1.22
CA LEU A 63 -3.49 -15.27 1.55
C LEU A 63 -2.62 -14.20 0.89
N TRP A 64 -2.99 -13.75 -0.31
CA TRP A 64 -2.23 -12.79 -1.11
C TRP A 64 -2.68 -11.34 -0.91
N GLU A 65 -3.64 -11.09 -0.01
CA GLU A 65 -4.08 -9.74 0.32
C GLU A 65 -2.92 -8.82 0.76
N PRO A 66 -1.97 -9.26 1.62
CA PRO A 66 -0.83 -8.42 2.00
C PRO A 66 0.05 -8.01 0.80
N THR A 67 0.25 -8.91 -0.17
CA THR A 67 1.00 -8.61 -1.41
C THR A 67 0.26 -7.55 -2.24
N VAL A 68 -1.06 -7.70 -2.38
CA VAL A 68 -1.90 -6.73 -3.11
C VAL A 68 -1.87 -5.35 -2.41
N VAL A 69 -1.94 -5.31 -1.08
CA VAL A 69 -1.79 -4.08 -0.29
C VAL A 69 -0.40 -3.45 -0.46
N ASN A 70 0.66 -4.26 -0.44
CA ASN A 70 2.02 -3.76 -0.63
C ASN A 70 2.25 -3.22 -2.06
N LEU A 71 1.63 -3.83 -3.07
CA LEU A 71 1.61 -3.29 -4.42
C LEU A 71 0.90 -1.93 -4.48
N ALA A 72 -0.26 -1.80 -3.83
CA ALA A 72 -0.96 -0.53 -3.70
C ALA A 72 -0.09 0.54 -2.99
N HIS A 73 0.61 0.17 -1.91
CA HIS A 73 1.57 1.04 -1.24
C HIS A 73 2.69 1.51 -2.17
N ALA A 74 3.26 0.61 -2.97
CA ALA A 74 4.32 0.93 -3.91
C ALA A 74 3.84 1.90 -4.98
N TYR A 75 2.66 1.66 -5.58
CA TYR A 75 2.04 2.58 -6.53
C TYR A 75 1.76 3.96 -5.91
N ARG A 76 1.24 4.01 -4.67
CA ARG A 76 1.02 5.26 -3.95
C ARG A 76 2.32 6.04 -3.72
N LYS A 77 3.42 5.35 -3.39
CA LYS A 77 4.74 5.97 -3.22
C LYS A 77 5.31 6.51 -4.54
N LEU A 78 4.93 5.91 -5.67
CA LEU A 78 5.22 6.42 -7.02
C LEU A 78 4.29 7.56 -7.46
N LYS A 79 3.31 7.95 -6.63
CA LYS A 79 2.25 8.92 -6.96
C LYS A 79 1.32 8.47 -8.11
N ILE A 80 1.31 7.16 -8.37
CA ILE A 80 0.42 6.52 -9.34
C ILE A 80 -0.84 6.11 -8.58
N TYR A 81 -1.69 7.10 -8.32
CA TYR A 81 -2.76 6.98 -7.32
C TYR A 81 -3.95 6.13 -7.79
N HIS A 82 -4.28 6.16 -9.08
CA HIS A 82 -5.40 5.37 -9.61
C HIS A 82 -5.16 3.87 -9.43
N GLU A 83 -3.96 3.39 -9.75
CA GLU A 83 -3.57 2.00 -9.63
C GLU A 83 -3.48 1.61 -8.16
N ALA A 84 -2.95 2.50 -7.30
CA ALA A 84 -2.97 2.28 -5.86
C ALA A 84 -4.38 2.06 -5.32
N ILE A 85 -5.34 2.93 -5.69
CA ILE A 85 -6.75 2.80 -5.32
C ILE A 85 -7.32 1.46 -5.80
N SER A 86 -7.12 1.12 -7.08
CA SER A 86 -7.63 -0.12 -7.66
C SER A 86 -7.12 -1.35 -6.91
N TYR A 87 -5.83 -1.38 -6.54
CA TYR A 87 -5.26 -2.48 -5.76
C TYR A 87 -5.72 -2.48 -4.30
N TYR A 88 -5.93 -1.34 -3.65
CA TYR A 88 -6.55 -1.30 -2.32
C TYR A 88 -7.98 -1.83 -2.34
N GLU A 89 -8.78 -1.44 -3.33
CA GLU A 89 -10.15 -1.94 -3.51
C GLU A 89 -10.14 -3.45 -3.75
N LYS A 90 -9.20 -3.94 -4.58
CA LYS A 90 -8.97 -5.38 -4.78
C LYS A 90 -8.56 -6.09 -3.49
N ALA A 91 -7.72 -5.48 -2.65
CA ALA A 91 -7.39 -6.04 -1.34
C ALA A 91 -8.62 -6.14 -0.44
N LEU A 92 -9.52 -5.15 -0.47
CA LEU A 92 -10.78 -5.19 0.29
C LEU A 92 -11.76 -6.25 -0.20
N THR A 93 -11.72 -6.68 -1.47
CA THR A 93 -12.52 -7.83 -1.91
C THR A 93 -11.99 -9.16 -1.36
N LEU A 94 -10.68 -9.22 -1.07
CA LEU A 94 -10.03 -10.39 -0.45
C LEU A 94 -10.15 -10.39 1.09
N SER A 95 -10.06 -9.21 1.71
CA SER A 95 -10.18 -9.00 3.15
C SER A 95 -11.01 -7.74 3.46
N PRO A 96 -12.35 -7.88 3.60
CA PRO A 96 -13.26 -6.73 3.73
C PRO A 96 -13.12 -5.91 5.02
N ARG A 97 -12.41 -6.42 6.02
CA ARG A 97 -12.28 -5.83 7.36
C ARG A 97 -10.82 -5.52 7.71
N SER A 98 -10.09 -4.92 6.77
CA SER A 98 -8.71 -4.51 7.00
C SER A 98 -8.62 -3.01 7.28
N LEU A 99 -8.23 -2.66 8.51
CA LEU A 99 -8.00 -1.27 8.92
C LEU A 99 -6.91 -0.63 8.09
N SER A 100 -5.78 -1.30 7.90
CA SER A 100 -4.62 -0.77 7.16
C SER A 100 -4.97 -0.52 5.69
N THR A 101 -5.80 -1.38 5.09
CA THR A 101 -6.26 -1.22 3.70
C THR A 101 -7.21 -0.04 3.57
N TYR A 102 -8.17 0.14 4.49
CA TYR A 102 -9.02 1.33 4.51
C TYR A 102 -8.22 2.62 4.74
N ALA A 103 -7.28 2.62 5.69
CA ALA A 103 -6.42 3.77 5.97
C ALA A 103 -5.53 4.12 4.76
N GLY A 104 -4.97 3.12 4.08
CA GLY A 104 -4.18 3.30 2.87
C GLY A 104 -5.00 3.88 1.71
N LEU A 105 -6.22 3.37 1.51
CA LEU A 105 -7.15 3.88 0.50
C LEU A 105 -7.58 5.32 0.79
N ALA A 106 -7.96 5.62 2.04
CA ALA A 106 -8.33 6.96 2.48
C ALA A 106 -7.20 7.96 2.26
N TYR A 107 -5.98 7.61 2.66
CA TYR A 107 -4.82 8.46 2.46
C TYR A 107 -4.46 8.65 0.99
N THR A 108 -4.74 7.66 0.14
CA THR A 108 -4.55 7.81 -1.31
C THR A 108 -5.54 8.80 -1.90
N TYR A 109 -6.81 8.73 -1.52
CA TYR A 109 -7.82 9.72 -1.91
C TYR A 109 -7.49 11.12 -1.40
N HIS A 110 -6.97 11.25 -0.17
CA HIS A 110 -6.50 12.52 0.38
C HIS A 110 -5.39 13.12 -0.50
N LEU A 111 -4.40 12.30 -0.89
CA LEU A 111 -3.31 12.74 -1.78
C LEU A 111 -3.75 13.13 -3.19
N GLN A 112 -4.98 12.78 -3.60
CA GLN A 112 -5.61 13.22 -4.85
C GLN A 112 -6.57 14.40 -4.65
N ASP A 113 -6.56 15.05 -3.49
CA ASP A 113 -7.49 16.12 -3.10
C ASP A 113 -8.97 15.70 -3.14
N ASN A 114 -9.24 14.39 -3.12
CA ASN A 114 -10.59 13.83 -2.99
C ASN A 114 -10.92 13.61 -1.51
N PHE A 115 -11.06 14.71 -0.77
CA PHE A 115 -11.26 14.68 0.67
C PHE A 115 -12.59 14.02 1.06
N THR A 116 -13.65 14.16 0.25
CA THR A 116 -14.94 13.50 0.49
C THR A 116 -14.80 11.97 0.56
N ALA A 117 -14.06 11.37 -0.38
CA ALA A 117 -13.78 9.94 -0.35
C ALA A 117 -12.82 9.57 0.80
N ALA A 118 -11.78 10.38 1.04
CA ALA A 118 -10.85 10.18 2.14
C ALA A 118 -11.56 10.10 3.49
N ILE A 119 -12.41 11.09 3.81
CA ILE A 119 -13.25 11.15 5.02
C ILE A 119 -14.07 9.87 5.18
N THR A 120 -14.74 9.44 4.10
CA THR A 120 -15.57 8.22 4.11
C THR A 120 -14.74 6.98 4.50
N TYR A 121 -13.56 6.81 3.92
CA TYR A 121 -12.72 5.64 4.19
C TYR A 121 -11.98 5.73 5.53
N TYR A 122 -11.62 6.93 6.01
CA TYR A 122 -11.10 7.10 7.38
C TYR A 122 -12.16 6.72 8.42
N HIS A 123 -13.42 7.09 8.23
CA HIS A 123 -14.51 6.63 9.10
C HIS A 123 -14.68 5.11 9.08
N LYS A 124 -14.55 4.45 7.91
CA LYS A 124 -14.58 2.98 7.82
C LYS A 124 -13.43 2.33 8.60
N ALA A 125 -12.23 2.90 8.55
CA ALA A 125 -11.09 2.44 9.33
C ALA A 125 -11.34 2.61 10.84
N LEU A 126 -11.83 3.78 11.27
CA LEU A 126 -12.14 4.08 12.67
C LEU A 126 -13.32 3.28 13.20
N TRP A 127 -14.25 2.85 12.35
CA TRP A 127 -15.30 1.91 12.75
C TRP A 127 -14.72 0.54 13.18
N LEU A 128 -13.63 0.09 12.55
CA LEU A 128 -12.93 -1.13 12.96
C LEU A 128 -12.09 -0.93 14.21
N LYS A 129 -11.46 0.25 14.35
CA LYS A 129 -10.64 0.61 15.51
C LYS A 129 -10.80 2.10 15.85
N PRO A 130 -11.66 2.44 16.81
CA PRO A 130 -11.98 3.84 17.13
C PRO A 130 -10.81 4.65 17.70
N ASP A 131 -9.79 3.99 18.26
CA ASP A 131 -8.62 4.60 18.89
C ASP A 131 -7.38 4.64 17.96
N ASP A 132 -7.55 4.43 16.65
CA ASP A 132 -6.44 4.55 15.71
C ASP A 132 -6.01 6.02 15.53
N GLN A 133 -4.86 6.35 16.11
CA GLN A 133 -4.31 7.71 16.11
C GLN A 133 -4.10 8.25 14.69
N PHE A 134 -3.52 7.43 13.79
CA PHE A 134 -3.25 7.85 12.42
C PHE A 134 -4.54 8.23 11.68
N CYS A 135 -5.56 7.37 11.72
CA CYS A 135 -6.83 7.67 11.05
C CYS A 135 -7.54 8.87 11.66
N THR A 136 -7.47 9.07 12.98
CA THR A 136 -8.07 10.21 13.67
C THR A 136 -7.43 11.53 13.26
N GLU A 137 -6.09 11.57 13.22
CA GLU A 137 -5.32 12.75 12.78
C GLU A 137 -5.62 13.07 11.32
N MET A 138 -5.58 12.06 10.44
CA MET A 138 -5.80 12.27 9.00
C MET A 138 -7.24 12.63 8.67
N LEU A 139 -8.23 12.06 9.37
CA LEU A 139 -9.63 12.47 9.23
C LEU A 139 -9.81 13.94 9.60
N SER A 140 -9.18 14.38 10.71
CA SER A 140 -9.26 15.77 11.15
C SER A 140 -8.67 16.72 10.11
N LEU A 141 -7.52 16.37 9.50
CA LEU A 141 -6.94 17.12 8.40
C LEU A 141 -7.86 17.13 7.17
N ALA A 142 -8.40 15.98 6.77
CA ALA A 142 -9.28 15.88 5.60
C ALA A 142 -10.56 16.72 5.75
N LEU A 143 -11.13 16.81 6.96
CA LEU A 143 -12.28 17.68 7.27
C LEU A 143 -11.94 19.16 7.15
N VAL A 144 -10.75 19.57 7.63
CA VAL A 144 -10.27 20.95 7.47
C VAL A 144 -10.04 21.29 6.01
N ASP A 145 -9.42 20.40 5.24
CA ASP A 145 -9.13 20.60 3.82
C ASP A 145 -10.42 20.68 2.98
N GLU A 146 -11.40 19.81 3.23
CA GLU A 146 -12.72 19.86 2.58
C GLU A 146 -13.46 21.16 2.93
N GLY A 147 -13.40 21.61 4.18
CA GLY A 147 -13.99 22.87 4.63
C GLY A 147 -13.36 24.09 3.94
N ARG A 148 -12.04 24.08 3.72
CA ARG A 148 -11.35 25.14 2.96
C ARG A 148 -11.76 25.14 1.50
N ARG A 149 -11.92 23.96 0.88
CA ARG A 149 -12.39 23.83 -0.51
C ARG A 149 -13.77 24.44 -0.71
N GLY A 150 -14.66 24.31 0.28
CA GLY A 150 -16.00 24.91 0.24
C GLY A 150 -16.04 26.44 0.41
N ILE A 151 -14.94 27.07 0.84
CA ILE A 151 -14.86 28.52 1.08
C ILE A 151 -14.20 29.25 -0.09
N ASP A 152 -13.43 28.56 -0.95
CA ASP A 152 -12.74 29.17 -2.09
C ASP A 152 -13.73 29.39 -3.26
N PRO A 153 -14.22 30.63 -3.52
CA PRO A 153 -15.31 30.88 -4.46
C PRO A 153 -14.80 31.05 -5.89
N LYS A 154 -13.77 30.30 -6.30
CA LYS A 154 -13.23 30.34 -7.67
C LYS A 154 -13.87 29.28 -8.57
N ILE A 155 -15.20 29.32 -8.65
CA ILE A 155 -16.00 28.96 -9.83
C ILE A 155 -17.15 29.96 -9.91
#